data_AF-A0A6N8XFU3-F1
#
_entry.id   AF-A0A6N8XFU3-F1
#
_cell.length_a   1.000
_cell.length_b   1.000
_cell.length_c   1.000
_cell.angle_alpha   90.00
_cell.angle_beta   90.00
_cell.angle_gamma   90.00
#
_symmetry.space_group_name_H-M   'P 1'
#
loop_
_entity.id
_entity.type
_entity.pdbx_description
1 polymer ?
#
loop_
_entity_poly.entity_id
_entity_poly.type
_entity_poly.pdbx_seq_one_letter_code
_entity_poly.pdbx_strand_id
1 'polypeptide(L)'
;MPRLTTELRALHEAARVSGLDQRRFEPEAYWNILDPILDGSTTLACERVGESAEGRPLHMVSFGKGEVGVLAWSQMHGDESTATMALADIISFLARHPEHALVRALSRRLSLHFVPMLNPDGAARFRRHNAAGIDVNRDARRLATPEGRTLKSVHDRIRPAFGFNLHDQSPRFRVGDSDRKAAIALLAPAYSNKPEISERRRAAMRVCGAVRRAIEPLVGGHVTR
;
A
#
# COMPACT_ATOMS: atom_id res chain seq x y z
N MET A 1 20.18 13.68 2.68
CA MET A 1 18.78 13.43 2.21
C MET A 1 18.61 13.57 0.69
N PRO A 2 19.19 14.56 -0.03
CA PRO A 2 19.05 14.66 -1.50
C PRO A 2 19.51 13.41 -2.25
N ARG A 3 20.57 12.75 -1.77
CA ARG A 3 21.10 11.50 -2.32
C ARG A 3 20.09 10.35 -2.34
N LEU A 4 19.32 10.18 -1.27
CA LEU A 4 18.30 9.12 -1.17
C LEU A 4 17.18 9.34 -2.20
N THR A 5 16.79 10.60 -2.39
CA THR A 5 15.75 10.96 -3.36
C THR A 5 16.19 10.65 -4.80
N THR A 6 17.42 10.97 -5.17
CA THR A 6 17.98 10.64 -6.49
C THR A 6 18.10 9.12 -6.69
N GLU A 7 18.60 8.40 -5.68
CA GLU A 7 18.71 6.93 -5.73
C GLU A 7 17.33 6.27 -5.91
N LEU A 8 16.30 6.73 -5.19
CA LEU A 8 14.94 6.20 -5.34
C LEU A 8 14.30 6.51 -6.69
N ARG A 9 14.58 7.67 -7.30
CA ARG A 9 14.11 7.97 -8.68
C ARG A 9 14.72 7.03 -9.71
N ALA A 10 16.04 6.82 -9.65
CA ALA A 10 16.72 5.90 -10.55
C ALA A 10 16.22 4.46 -10.37
N LEU A 11 15.95 4.04 -9.13
CA LEU A 11 15.34 2.75 -8.85
C LEU A 11 13.93 2.62 -9.43
N HIS A 12 13.10 3.67 -9.33
CA HIS A 12 11.77 3.67 -9.92
C HIS A 12 11.83 3.48 -11.44
N GLU A 13 12.72 4.20 -12.13
CA GLU A 13 12.90 4.04 -13.59
C GLU A 13 13.29 2.61 -13.98
N ALA A 14 14.14 1.95 -13.18
CA ALA A 14 14.58 0.57 -13.43
C ALA A 14 13.51 -0.48 -13.07
N ALA A 15 12.64 -0.20 -12.10
CA ALA A 15 11.70 -1.17 -11.56
C ALA A 15 10.27 -1.06 -12.12
N ARG A 16 9.95 0.07 -12.76
CA ARG A 16 8.61 0.38 -13.25
C ARG A 16 8.08 -0.71 -14.17
N VAL A 17 6.89 -1.22 -13.87
CA VAL A 17 6.22 -2.19 -14.74
C VAL A 17 5.51 -1.48 -15.89
N SER A 18 5.56 -2.07 -17.08
CA SER A 18 4.79 -1.59 -18.24
C SER A 18 3.35 -2.10 -18.17
N GLY A 19 2.40 -1.39 -18.79
CA GLY A 19 1.01 -1.82 -18.88
C GLY A 19 0.10 -1.31 -17.75
N LEU A 20 0.66 -0.61 -16.76
CA LEU A 20 -0.07 0.11 -15.70
C LEU A 20 0.16 1.62 -15.81
N ASP A 21 0.02 2.19 -17.01
CA ASP A 21 0.29 3.62 -17.26
C ASP A 21 -0.93 4.53 -17.03
N GLN A 22 -2.12 3.93 -16.92
CA GLN A 22 -3.39 4.61 -16.70
C GLN A 22 -3.95 4.23 -15.33
N ARG A 23 -4.68 5.16 -14.69
CA ARG A 23 -5.30 4.88 -13.38
C ARG A 23 -6.43 3.86 -13.47
N ARG A 24 -7.11 3.74 -14.60
CA ARG A 24 -8.20 2.78 -14.79
C ARG A 24 -7.68 1.57 -15.56
N PHE A 25 -7.68 0.42 -14.91
CA PHE A 25 -7.37 -0.88 -15.49
C PHE A 25 -8.22 -1.94 -14.81
N GLU A 26 -8.49 -3.03 -15.52
CA GLU A 26 -9.21 -4.17 -14.95
C GLU A 26 -8.32 -4.90 -13.92
N PRO A 27 -8.88 -5.45 -12.84
CA PRO A 27 -8.13 -6.25 -11.86
C PRO A 27 -7.24 -7.33 -12.47
N GLU A 28 -7.72 -7.99 -13.52
CA GLU A 28 -7.03 -9.06 -14.22
C GLU A 28 -5.77 -8.53 -14.95
N ALA A 29 -5.79 -7.29 -15.44
CA ALA A 29 -4.62 -6.68 -16.08
C ALA A 29 -3.45 -6.52 -15.10
N TYR A 30 -3.73 -6.21 -13.83
CA TYR A 30 -2.72 -6.14 -12.78
C TYR A 30 -2.03 -7.49 -12.57
N TRP A 31 -2.81 -8.56 -12.44
CA TRP A 31 -2.29 -9.91 -12.19
C TRP A 31 -1.60 -10.50 -13.41
N ASN A 32 -2.10 -10.27 -14.63
CA ASN A 32 -1.42 -10.67 -15.86
C ASN A 32 0.01 -10.11 -15.98
N ILE A 33 0.29 -8.95 -15.37
CA ILE A 33 1.63 -8.35 -15.32
C ILE A 33 2.47 -8.94 -14.19
N LEU A 34 1.87 -9.17 -13.01
CA LEU A 34 2.59 -9.62 -11.82
C LEU A 34 2.81 -11.13 -11.77
N ASP A 35 1.90 -11.95 -12.28
CA ASP A 35 1.97 -13.41 -12.18
C ASP A 35 3.28 -13.96 -12.78
N PRO A 36 3.72 -13.57 -13.99
CA PRO A 36 5.02 -14.03 -14.52
C PRO A 36 6.22 -13.58 -13.67
N ILE A 37 6.13 -12.43 -12.99
CA ILE A 37 7.18 -11.91 -12.11
C ILE A 37 7.23 -12.71 -10.81
N LEU A 38 6.06 -13.05 -10.26
CA LEU A 38 5.92 -13.81 -9.03
C LEU A 38 6.32 -15.28 -9.24
N ASP A 39 5.89 -15.89 -10.34
CA ASP A 39 6.23 -17.28 -10.70
C ASP A 39 7.74 -17.48 -10.91
N GLY A 40 8.41 -16.46 -11.45
CA GLY A 40 9.87 -16.47 -11.62
C GLY A 40 10.66 -16.09 -10.36
N SER A 41 9.99 -15.67 -9.28
CA SER A 41 10.66 -15.18 -8.07
C SER A 41 10.97 -16.30 -7.09
N THR A 42 12.19 -16.29 -6.55
CA THR A 42 12.59 -17.16 -5.42
C THR A 42 12.57 -16.42 -4.07
N THR A 43 12.32 -15.11 -4.08
CA THR A 43 12.35 -14.24 -2.89
C THR A 43 10.98 -13.82 -2.39
N LEU A 44 9.96 -13.93 -3.25
CA LEU A 44 8.58 -13.58 -2.96
C LEU A 44 7.72 -14.82 -2.83
N ALA A 45 6.71 -14.74 -1.96
CA ALA A 45 5.64 -15.74 -1.89
C ALA A 45 4.30 -15.05 -2.13
N CYS A 46 3.50 -15.57 -3.06
CA CYS A 46 2.13 -15.12 -3.30
C CYS A 46 1.16 -16.20 -2.80
N GLU A 47 0.14 -15.80 -2.02
CA GLU A 47 -0.94 -16.68 -1.62
C GLU A 47 -2.30 -16.01 -1.81
N ARG A 48 -3.31 -16.80 -2.16
CA ARG A 48 -4.71 -16.34 -2.11
C ARG A 48 -5.17 -16.36 -0.65
N VAL A 49 -5.60 -15.20 -0.16
CA VAL A 49 -6.01 -14.98 1.24
C VAL A 49 -7.52 -14.83 1.41
N GLY A 50 -8.25 -14.70 0.30
CA GLY A 50 -9.70 -14.60 0.32
C GLY A 50 -10.30 -14.38 -1.06
N GLU A 51 -11.51 -13.85 -1.06
CA GLU A 51 -12.25 -13.46 -2.25
C GLU A 51 -13.11 -12.23 -1.99
N SER A 52 -13.41 -11.49 -3.05
CA SER A 52 -14.36 -10.38 -3.03
C SER A 52 -15.80 -10.89 -3.01
N ALA A 53 -16.75 -9.97 -2.87
CA ALA A 53 -18.18 -10.29 -2.90
C ALA A 53 -18.64 -10.93 -4.23
N GLU A 54 -17.96 -10.66 -5.34
CA GLU A 54 -18.22 -11.29 -6.65
C GLU A 54 -17.26 -12.45 -6.97
N GLY A 55 -16.52 -12.95 -5.98
CA GLY A 55 -15.68 -14.14 -6.12
C GLY A 55 -14.31 -13.88 -6.78
N ARG A 56 -13.88 -12.63 -6.96
CA ARG A 56 -12.53 -12.33 -7.45
C ARG A 56 -11.50 -12.64 -6.35
N PRO A 57 -10.37 -13.28 -6.69
CA PRO A 57 -9.39 -13.66 -5.69
C PRO A 57 -8.71 -12.44 -5.05
N LEU A 58 -8.52 -12.50 -3.73
CA LEU A 58 -7.69 -11.55 -2.99
C LEU A 58 -6.35 -12.23 -2.69
N HIS A 59 -5.26 -11.61 -3.11
CA HIS A 59 -3.91 -12.15 -2.92
C HIS A 59 -3.09 -11.32 -1.94
N MET A 60 -2.15 -12.01 -1.28
CA MET A 60 -1.12 -11.39 -0.48
C MET A 60 0.26 -11.80 -0.99
N VAL A 61 1.11 -10.81 -1.23
CA VAL A 61 2.52 -11.01 -1.64
C VAL A 61 3.42 -10.72 -0.45
N SER A 62 4.29 -11.66 -0.10
CA SER A 62 5.17 -11.59 1.06
C SER A 62 6.65 -11.57 0.67
N PHE A 63 7.45 -10.79 1.39
CA PHE A 63 8.90 -10.65 1.17
C PHE A 63 9.65 -10.55 2.49
N GLY A 64 10.82 -11.20 2.57
CA GLY A 64 11.73 -11.06 3.71
C GLY A 64 11.32 -11.87 4.95
N LYS A 65 12.23 -11.94 5.91
CA LYS A 65 12.10 -12.74 7.15
C LYS A 65 12.59 -11.98 8.39
N GLY A 66 12.64 -10.66 8.31
CA GLY A 66 13.12 -9.84 9.43
C GLY A 66 12.06 -9.65 10.52
N GLU A 67 12.51 -9.22 11.70
CA GLU A 67 11.68 -9.16 12.90
C GLU A 67 10.55 -8.12 12.83
N VAL A 68 10.69 -7.08 11.99
CA VAL A 68 9.70 -6.02 11.88
C VAL A 68 8.67 -6.36 10.81
N GLY A 69 7.51 -6.87 11.25
CA GLY A 69 6.37 -7.13 10.37
C GLY A 69 5.70 -5.85 9.87
N VAL A 70 5.47 -5.75 8.57
CA VAL A 70 4.76 -4.65 7.92
C VAL A 70 3.66 -5.20 7.02
N LEU A 71 2.45 -4.67 7.17
CA LEU A 71 1.32 -4.96 6.29
C LEU A 71 0.96 -3.69 5.52
N ALA A 72 0.95 -3.75 4.19
CA ALA A 72 0.49 -2.67 3.34
C ALA A 72 -0.66 -3.17 2.47
N TRP A 73 -1.73 -2.38 2.34
CA TRP A 73 -2.84 -2.70 1.46
C TRP A 73 -3.27 -1.46 0.69
N SER A 74 -3.75 -1.68 -0.53
CA SER A 74 -4.22 -0.60 -1.42
C SER A 74 -5.57 -0.92 -2.03
N GLN A 75 -6.17 0.13 -2.59
CA GLN A 75 -7.39 0.07 -3.39
C GLN A 75 -8.53 -0.64 -2.67
N MET A 76 -8.65 -0.38 -1.36
CA MET A 76 -9.86 -0.70 -0.60
C MET A 76 -11.04 0.19 -1.05
N HIS A 77 -10.72 1.38 -1.55
CA HIS A 77 -11.59 2.13 -2.45
C HIS A 77 -11.18 1.79 -3.88
N GLY A 78 -12.12 1.31 -4.70
CA GLY A 78 -11.80 0.76 -6.01
C GLY A 78 -11.28 1.78 -7.04
N ASP A 79 -11.60 3.06 -6.86
CA ASP A 79 -11.20 4.18 -7.73
C ASP A 79 -9.84 4.81 -7.38
N GLU A 80 -9.10 4.21 -6.44
CA GLU A 80 -7.82 4.73 -5.92
C GLU A 80 -6.65 3.79 -6.27
N SER A 81 -6.25 3.79 -7.54
CA SER A 81 -5.31 2.80 -8.10
C SER A 81 -3.83 3.17 -7.99
N THR A 82 -3.48 4.42 -7.64
CA THR A 82 -2.09 4.89 -7.72
C THR A 82 -1.17 4.12 -6.77
N ALA A 83 -1.64 3.78 -5.57
CA ALA A 83 -0.88 2.95 -4.65
C ALA A 83 -0.70 1.51 -5.14
N THR A 84 -1.73 0.92 -5.76
CA THR A 84 -1.65 -0.43 -6.33
C THR A 84 -0.60 -0.50 -7.43
N MET A 85 -0.56 0.52 -8.31
CA MET A 85 0.46 0.66 -9.34
C MET A 85 1.86 0.76 -8.72
N ALA A 86 2.04 1.59 -7.68
CA ALA A 86 3.32 1.69 -6.99
C ALA A 86 3.74 0.37 -6.30
N LEU A 87 2.79 -0.40 -5.79
CA LEU A 87 3.08 -1.73 -5.25
C LEU A 87 3.54 -2.71 -6.35
N ALA A 88 3.01 -2.63 -7.57
CA ALA A 88 3.53 -3.44 -8.68
C ALA A 88 5.00 -3.13 -8.96
N ASP A 89 5.39 -1.86 -9.00
CA ASP A 89 6.79 -1.46 -9.19
C ASP A 89 7.69 -1.96 -8.05
N ILE A 90 7.23 -1.84 -6.79
CA ILE A 90 7.98 -2.33 -5.62
C ILE A 90 8.12 -3.85 -5.68
N ILE A 91 7.05 -4.59 -5.96
CA ILE A 91 7.08 -6.06 -6.05
C ILE A 91 8.02 -6.50 -7.18
N SER A 92 7.92 -5.87 -8.36
CA SER A 92 8.84 -6.07 -9.49
C SER A 92 10.30 -5.85 -9.09
N PHE A 93 10.59 -4.76 -8.36
CA PHE A 93 11.94 -4.48 -7.87
C PHE A 93 12.48 -5.57 -6.94
N LEU A 94 11.68 -5.97 -5.95
CA LEU A 94 12.05 -7.00 -4.98
C LEU A 94 12.27 -8.37 -5.63
N ALA A 95 11.50 -8.68 -6.68
CA ALA A 95 11.62 -9.93 -7.44
C ALA A 95 12.87 -9.97 -8.32
N ARG A 96 13.09 -8.91 -9.10
CA ARG A 96 14.08 -8.89 -10.19
C ARG A 96 15.49 -8.51 -9.74
N HIS A 97 15.63 -7.90 -8.56
CA HIS A 97 16.93 -7.44 -8.05
C HIS A 97 17.28 -8.01 -6.67
N PRO A 98 17.28 -9.34 -6.48
CA PRO A 98 17.53 -9.97 -5.18
C PRO A 98 18.89 -9.59 -4.58
N GLU A 99 19.89 -9.34 -5.43
CA GLU A 99 21.25 -8.96 -5.03
C GLU A 99 21.44 -7.46 -4.80
N HIS A 100 20.41 -6.64 -4.98
CA HIS A 100 20.54 -5.21 -4.69
C HIS A 100 20.71 -4.98 -3.17
N ALA A 101 21.62 -4.08 -2.79
CA ALA A 101 21.94 -3.84 -1.37
C ALA A 101 20.71 -3.45 -0.54
N LEU A 102 19.81 -2.62 -1.11
CA LEU A 102 18.54 -2.27 -0.47
C LEU A 102 17.64 -3.50 -0.27
N VAL A 103 17.50 -4.36 -1.28
CA VAL A 103 16.63 -5.55 -1.22
C VAL A 103 17.12 -6.51 -0.13
N ARG A 104 18.44 -6.75 -0.06
CA ARG A 104 19.06 -7.56 1.02
C ARG A 104 18.93 -6.92 2.40
N ALA A 105 18.99 -5.59 2.50
CA ALA A 105 18.80 -4.89 3.76
C ALA A 105 17.35 -4.98 4.24
N LEU A 106 16.38 -4.85 3.33
CA LEU A 106 14.96 -5.00 3.62
C LEU A 106 14.64 -6.43 4.04
N SER A 107 15.11 -7.45 3.31
CA SER A 107 14.78 -8.86 3.59
C SER A 107 15.25 -9.34 4.96
N ARG A 108 16.38 -8.80 5.45
CA ARG A 108 16.95 -9.13 6.77
C ARG A 108 16.25 -8.43 7.93
N ARG A 109 15.65 -7.26 7.70
CA ARG A 109 15.10 -6.41 8.77
C ARG A 109 13.58 -6.43 8.84
N LEU A 110 12.92 -6.66 7.70
CA LEU A 110 11.49 -6.57 7.56
C LEU A 110 10.90 -7.91 7.08
N SER A 111 9.68 -8.18 7.53
CA SER A 111 8.75 -9.09 6.88
C SER A 111 7.62 -8.26 6.29
N LEU A 112 7.68 -8.05 4.98
CA LEU A 112 6.73 -7.23 4.24
C LEU A 112 5.61 -8.09 3.69
N HIS A 113 4.37 -7.65 3.88
CA HIS A 113 3.17 -8.27 3.34
C HIS A 113 2.34 -7.22 2.62
N PHE A 114 2.01 -7.48 1.36
CA PHE A 114 1.25 -6.59 0.50
C PHE A 114 -0.08 -7.23 0.14
N VAL A 115 -1.18 -6.49 0.27
CA VAL A 115 -2.51 -6.85 -0.29
C VAL A 115 -2.84 -5.79 -1.34
N PRO A 116 -2.39 -5.95 -2.61
CA PRO A 116 -2.38 -4.85 -3.56
C PRO A 116 -3.76 -4.38 -4.03
N MET A 117 -4.77 -5.23 -4.02
CA MET A 117 -6.12 -4.84 -4.46
C MET A 117 -7.16 -5.48 -3.55
N LEU A 118 -7.52 -4.76 -2.48
CA LEU A 118 -8.45 -5.30 -1.48
C LEU A 118 -9.91 -5.29 -1.98
N ASN A 119 -10.29 -4.34 -2.85
CA ASN A 119 -11.63 -4.23 -3.42
C ASN A 119 -11.59 -4.34 -4.96
N PRO A 120 -11.33 -5.54 -5.51
CA PRO A 120 -11.25 -5.74 -6.95
C PRO A 120 -12.59 -5.52 -7.66
N ASP A 121 -13.72 -5.74 -6.97
CA ASP A 121 -15.05 -5.50 -7.55
C ASP A 121 -15.34 -4.00 -7.75
N GLY A 122 -14.91 -3.17 -6.79
CA GLY A 122 -14.93 -1.72 -6.93
C GLY A 122 -13.95 -1.25 -8.00
N ALA A 123 -12.77 -1.87 -8.08
CA ALA A 123 -11.73 -1.56 -9.06
C ALA A 123 -12.17 -1.78 -10.51
N ALA A 124 -12.78 -2.93 -10.82
CA ALA A 124 -13.35 -3.22 -12.14
C ALA A 124 -14.37 -2.17 -12.60
N ARG A 125 -15.06 -1.52 -11.65
CA ARG A 125 -16.05 -0.48 -11.91
C ARG A 125 -15.52 0.94 -11.72
N PHE A 126 -14.24 1.07 -11.38
CA PHE A 126 -13.58 2.32 -11.01
C PHE A 126 -14.43 3.16 -10.03
N ARG A 127 -14.84 2.54 -8.92
CA ARG A 127 -15.68 3.17 -7.90
C ARG A 127 -15.17 2.90 -6.48
N ARG A 128 -15.41 3.86 -5.59
CA ARG A 128 -15.06 3.77 -4.17
C ARG A 128 -15.58 2.51 -3.46
N HIS A 129 -16.86 2.20 -3.60
CA HIS A 129 -17.54 1.16 -2.82
C HIS A 129 -17.35 -0.25 -3.40
N ASN A 130 -17.44 -1.30 -2.57
CA ASN A 130 -17.38 -2.68 -3.03
C ASN A 130 -18.64 -3.11 -3.83
N ALA A 131 -18.77 -4.39 -4.20
CA ALA A 131 -19.92 -4.89 -4.96
C ALA A 131 -21.27 -4.56 -4.31
N ALA A 132 -21.34 -4.66 -2.97
CA ALA A 132 -22.54 -4.41 -2.16
C ALA A 132 -22.80 -2.92 -1.85
N GLY A 133 -22.01 -2.00 -2.41
CA GLY A 133 -22.14 -0.56 -2.14
C GLY A 133 -21.60 -0.13 -0.77
N ILE A 134 -20.83 -0.98 -0.08
CA ILE A 134 -20.27 -0.68 1.24
C ILE A 134 -18.87 -0.07 1.09
N ASP A 135 -18.58 0.95 1.90
CA ASP A 135 -17.24 1.49 2.05
C ASP A 135 -16.44 0.57 2.97
N VAL A 136 -15.51 -0.20 2.38
CA VAL A 136 -14.68 -1.18 3.11
C VAL A 136 -13.89 -0.49 4.24
N ASN A 137 -13.52 0.78 4.09
CA ASN A 137 -12.81 1.57 5.09
C ASN A 137 -13.71 2.06 6.24
N ARG A 138 -14.99 1.70 6.23
CA ARG A 138 -15.94 1.88 7.33
C ARG A 138 -16.42 0.56 7.91
N ASP A 139 -15.98 -0.56 7.35
CA ASP A 139 -16.44 -1.91 7.72
C ASP A 139 -15.56 -2.59 8.78
N ALA A 140 -14.42 -2.01 9.17
CA ALA A 140 -13.47 -2.63 10.10
C ALA A 140 -14.07 -3.07 11.47
N ARG A 141 -15.20 -2.47 11.89
CA ARG A 141 -15.92 -2.84 13.13
C ARG A 141 -16.98 -3.90 12.94
N ARG A 142 -17.67 -3.90 11.80
CA ARG A 142 -18.82 -4.79 11.52
C ARG A 142 -18.39 -6.05 10.79
N LEU A 143 -17.35 -5.94 9.96
CA LEU A 143 -16.81 -7.02 9.13
C LEU A 143 -17.92 -7.67 8.28
N ALA A 144 -18.82 -6.84 7.76
CA ALA A 144 -19.96 -7.27 6.95
C ALA A 144 -19.53 -7.74 5.55
N THR A 145 -18.43 -7.18 5.04
CA THR A 145 -17.90 -7.47 3.70
C THR A 145 -16.86 -8.60 3.74
N PRO A 146 -16.79 -9.45 2.69
CA PRO A 146 -15.73 -10.45 2.59
C PRO A 146 -14.33 -9.82 2.46
N GLU A 147 -14.21 -8.65 1.84
CA GLU A 147 -12.97 -7.89 1.76
C GLU A 147 -12.50 -7.45 3.17
N GLY A 148 -13.41 -6.86 3.96
CA GLY A 148 -13.13 -6.44 5.34
C GLY A 148 -12.74 -7.61 6.25
N ARG A 149 -13.44 -8.75 6.14
CA ARG A 149 -13.09 -9.99 6.86
C ARG A 149 -11.72 -10.53 6.46
N THR A 150 -11.41 -10.51 5.16
CA THR A 150 -10.11 -10.97 4.64
C THR A 150 -8.98 -10.12 5.19
N LEU A 151 -9.08 -8.79 5.15
CA LEU A 151 -8.06 -7.90 5.71
C LEU A 151 -7.88 -8.12 7.22
N LYS A 152 -8.97 -8.30 7.97
CA LYS A 152 -8.91 -8.58 9.41
C LYS A 152 -8.18 -9.90 9.70
N SER A 153 -8.51 -10.96 8.95
CA SER A 153 -7.86 -12.28 9.07
C SER A 153 -6.36 -12.19 8.80
N VAL A 154 -5.98 -11.53 7.69
CA VAL A 154 -4.57 -11.28 7.34
C VAL A 154 -3.84 -10.51 8.43
N HIS A 155 -4.44 -9.42 8.92
CA HIS A 155 -3.88 -8.62 10.01
C HIS A 155 -3.69 -9.45 11.29
N ASP A 156 -4.70 -10.23 11.69
CA ASP A 156 -4.64 -11.04 12.92
C ASP A 156 -3.63 -12.17 12.85
N ARG A 157 -3.43 -12.74 11.64
CA ARG A 157 -2.43 -13.76 11.34
C ARG A 157 -1.01 -13.20 11.42
N ILE A 158 -0.76 -12.02 10.85
CA ILE A 158 0.57 -11.40 10.78
C ILE A 158 0.93 -10.65 12.06
N ARG A 159 -0.05 -9.99 12.69
CA ARG A 159 0.12 -9.04 13.81
C ARG A 159 1.24 -8.02 13.54
N PRO A 160 1.15 -7.24 12.44
CA PRO A 160 2.24 -6.40 11.98
C PRO A 160 2.57 -5.30 13.01
N ALA A 161 3.85 -4.91 13.07
CA ALA A 161 4.28 -3.75 13.83
C ALA A 161 3.77 -2.45 13.20
N PHE A 162 3.67 -2.41 11.87
CA PHE A 162 3.14 -1.27 11.11
C PHE A 162 2.14 -1.70 10.04
N GLY A 163 1.02 -0.99 9.97
CA GLY A 163 0.03 -1.10 8.90
C GLY A 163 0.04 0.16 8.03
N PHE A 164 0.12 -0.01 6.71
CA PHE A 164 -0.01 1.07 5.74
C PHE A 164 -1.32 0.92 4.96
N ASN A 165 -2.28 1.79 5.26
CA ASN A 165 -3.49 1.95 4.47
C ASN A 165 -3.21 2.94 3.33
N LEU A 166 -3.11 2.45 2.10
CA LEU A 166 -2.70 3.24 0.96
C LEU A 166 -3.93 3.72 0.16
N HIS A 167 -4.02 5.04 -0.02
CA HIS A 167 -5.13 5.74 -0.63
C HIS A 167 -4.64 6.81 -1.61
N ASP A 168 -5.50 7.17 -2.57
CA ASP A 168 -5.27 8.35 -3.40
C ASP A 168 -5.70 9.61 -2.64
N GLN A 169 -5.01 10.72 -2.89
CA GLN A 169 -5.37 12.01 -2.31
C GLN A 169 -6.41 12.72 -3.20
N SER A 170 -7.51 13.19 -2.59
CA SER A 170 -8.47 14.01 -3.33
C SER A 170 -7.84 15.36 -3.71
N PRO A 171 -8.01 15.82 -4.97
CA PRO A 171 -7.40 17.06 -5.47
C PRO A 171 -8.00 18.32 -4.84
N ARG A 172 -9.05 18.19 -4.00
CA ARG A 172 -9.71 19.28 -3.29
C ARG A 172 -9.05 19.61 -1.95
N PHE A 173 -8.18 18.73 -1.45
CA PHE A 173 -7.52 18.96 -0.17
C PHE A 173 -6.31 19.88 -0.32
N ARG A 174 -6.13 20.75 0.68
CA ARG A 174 -5.02 21.71 0.75
C ARG A 174 -4.09 21.40 1.92
N VAL A 175 -2.89 21.97 1.87
CA VAL A 175 -1.92 21.92 2.97
C VAL A 175 -2.28 23.01 3.97
N GLY A 176 -2.88 22.62 5.09
CA GLY A 176 -3.39 23.58 6.09
C GLY A 176 -4.31 24.62 5.45
N ASP A 177 -4.09 25.88 5.82
CA ASP A 177 -4.83 27.03 5.28
C ASP A 177 -4.17 27.66 4.04
N SER A 178 -3.17 27.00 3.45
CA SER A 178 -2.49 27.51 2.23
C SER A 178 -3.25 27.16 0.95
N ASP A 179 -2.90 27.83 -0.15
CA ASP A 179 -3.43 27.52 -1.49
C ASP A 179 -2.80 26.29 -2.15
N ARG A 180 -1.82 25.65 -1.49
CA ARG A 180 -1.15 24.47 -2.03
C ARG A 180 -2.05 23.25 -1.91
N LYS A 181 -2.24 22.53 -3.02
CA LYS A 181 -2.93 21.24 -3.01
C LYS A 181 -2.10 20.19 -2.28
N ALA A 182 -2.74 19.32 -1.53
CA ALA A 182 -2.04 18.19 -0.92
C ALA A 182 -1.71 17.15 -2.00
N ALA A 183 -0.44 16.79 -2.13
CA ALA A 183 0.01 15.67 -2.95
C ALA A 183 0.04 14.37 -2.14
N ILE A 184 0.49 14.43 -0.87
CA ILE A 184 0.57 13.29 0.04
C ILE A 184 0.01 13.71 1.41
N ALA A 185 -0.85 12.88 1.99
CA ALA A 185 -1.31 13.00 3.38
C ALA A 185 -0.72 11.85 4.22
N LEU A 186 -0.16 12.16 5.38
CA LEU A 186 0.42 11.18 6.30
C LEU A 186 -0.27 11.22 7.66
N LEU A 187 -1.11 10.21 7.90
CA LEU A 187 -1.91 10.11 9.10
C LEU A 187 -1.51 8.91 9.97
N ALA A 188 -1.16 9.18 11.23
CA ALA A 188 -1.14 8.18 12.29
C ALA A 188 -2.47 8.27 13.08
N PRO A 189 -3.46 7.40 12.78
CA PRO A 189 -4.81 7.52 13.33
C PRO A 189 -4.81 7.38 14.86
N ALA A 190 -5.72 8.10 15.51
CA ALA A 190 -5.99 7.89 16.92
C ALA A 190 -6.75 6.57 17.10
N TYR A 191 -6.47 5.84 18.19
CA TYR A 191 -7.16 4.60 18.52
C TYR A 191 -8.40 4.84 19.40
N SER A 192 -8.53 6.05 19.97
CA SER A 192 -9.66 6.46 20.81
C SER A 192 -10.03 7.92 20.54
N ASN A 193 -11.20 8.34 21.01
CA ASN A 193 -11.67 9.72 20.92
C ASN A 193 -10.93 10.67 21.88
N LYS A 194 -10.07 10.13 22.75
CA LYS A 194 -9.24 10.91 23.66
C LYS A 194 -7.93 11.32 22.94
N PRO A 195 -7.34 12.47 23.26
CA PRO A 195 -6.11 12.96 22.62
C PRO A 195 -4.85 12.14 22.99
N GLU A 196 -5.00 10.96 23.56
CA GLU A 196 -3.89 10.15 24.06
C GLU A 196 -3.00 9.62 22.93
N ILE A 197 -1.69 9.67 23.17
CA ILE A 197 -0.67 9.13 22.26
C ILE A 197 -0.10 7.87 22.90
N SER A 198 -0.59 6.71 22.47
CA SER A 198 0.00 5.42 22.84
C SER A 198 1.41 5.27 22.25
N GLU A 199 2.20 4.34 22.79
CA GLU A 199 3.54 4.06 22.26
C GLU A 199 3.52 3.64 20.79
N ARG A 200 2.56 2.78 20.41
CA ARG A 200 2.33 2.37 19.00
C ARG A 200 2.03 3.56 18.10
N ARG A 201 1.16 4.48 18.54
CA ARG A 201 0.84 5.70 17.78
C ARG A 201 2.04 6.63 17.69
N ARG A 202 2.83 6.75 18.75
CA ARG A 202 4.10 7.53 18.74
C ARG A 202 5.10 6.95 17.73
N ALA A 203 5.23 5.63 17.67
CA ALA A 203 6.08 4.97 16.67
C ALA A 203 5.59 5.26 15.25
N ALA A 204 4.28 5.15 14.98
CA ALA A 204 3.70 5.51 13.68
C ALA A 204 3.95 6.99 13.32
N MET A 205 3.78 7.93 14.27
CA MET A 205 4.07 9.35 14.05
C MET A 205 5.56 9.59 13.70
N ARG A 206 6.49 8.84 14.31
CA ARG A 206 7.92 8.92 13.96
C ARG A 206 8.18 8.43 12.55
N VAL A 207 7.51 7.36 12.11
CA VAL A 207 7.55 6.87 10.73
C VAL A 207 7.01 7.93 9.77
N CYS A 208 5.83 8.51 10.04
CA CYS A 208 5.27 9.61 9.24
C CYS A 208 6.26 10.78 9.12
N GLY A 209 6.92 11.16 10.22
CA GLY A 209 7.94 12.22 10.22
C GLY A 209 9.17 11.88 9.38
N ALA A 210 9.61 10.61 9.39
CA ALA A 210 10.70 10.15 8.54
C ALA A 210 10.32 10.15 7.05
N VAL A 211 9.13 9.64 6.72
CA VAL A 211 8.60 9.65 5.34
C VAL A 211 8.49 11.09 4.84
N ARG A 212 7.87 11.99 5.61
CA ARG A 212 7.77 13.42 5.26
C ARG A 212 9.13 14.01 4.90
N ARG A 213 10.15 13.83 5.74
CA ARG A 213 11.50 14.35 5.47
C ARG A 213 12.13 13.75 4.21
N ALA A 214 11.86 12.48 3.93
CA ALA A 214 12.41 11.80 2.75
C ALA A 214 11.74 12.29 1.44
N ILE A 215 10.44 12.57 1.46
CA ILE A 215 9.68 13.00 0.28
C ILE A 215 9.68 14.51 0.06
N GLU A 216 9.99 15.32 1.08
CA GLU A 216 9.94 16.78 0.98
C GLU A 216 10.67 17.35 -0.26
N PRO A 217 11.87 16.87 -0.64
CA PRO A 217 12.54 17.34 -1.86
C PRO A 217 11.80 17.01 -3.17
N LEU A 218 10.88 16.05 -3.15
CA LEU A 218 10.05 15.64 -4.30
C LEU A 218 8.78 16.48 -4.42
N VAL A 219 8.16 16.81 -3.28
CA VAL A 219 6.81 17.38 -3.24
C VAL A 219 6.77 18.83 -2.75
N GLY A 220 7.90 19.42 -2.34
CA GLY A 220 8.07 20.86 -2.16
C GLY A 220 6.97 21.54 -1.34
N GLY A 221 6.68 21.05 -0.14
CA GLY A 221 5.64 21.62 0.73
C GLY A 221 4.21 21.20 0.41
N HIS A 222 3.99 20.18 -0.42
CA HIS A 222 2.67 19.61 -0.73
C HIS A 222 2.31 18.38 0.16
N VAL A 223 2.92 18.27 1.35
CA VAL A 223 2.60 17.23 2.34
C VAL A 223 1.66 17.77 3.40
N THR A 224 0.58 17.05 3.67
CA THR A 224 -0.35 17.33 4.78
C THR A 224 -0.42 16.17 5.78
N ARG A 225 -1.15 16.37 6.87
CA ARG A 225 -1.49 15.34 7.84
C ARG A 225 -2.75 14.59 7.43
#